data_AF-A0A920V876-F1
#
_entry.id   AF-A0A920V876-F1
#
_cell.length_a   1.000
_cell.length_b   1.000
_cell.length_c   1.000
_cell.angle_alpha   90.00
_cell.angle_beta   90.00
_cell.angle_gamma   90.00
#
_symmetry.space_group_name_H-M   'P 1'
#
loop_
_entity.id
_entity.type
_entity.pdbx_description
1 polymer ?
#
loop_
_entity_poly.entity_id
_entity_poly.type
_entity_poly.pdbx_seq_one_letter_code
_entity_poly.pdbx_strand_id
1 'polypeptide(L)'
;MTYIDNTRLDNLVAEYISGNEPIYSVVNKEKIEHSIWKIDDMNSMNDAISAINDLESLYIADGHHRSAAASKVRESKMNANSQHTGNEEYNYFLAVAFPKSKMTILDYNRLIKEQ
;
A
#
# COMPACT_ATOMS: atom_id res chain seq x y z
N MET A 1 2.80 -1.34 4.13
CA MET A 1 1.89 -2.38 4.67
C MET A 1 2.27 -3.73 4.07
N THR A 2 1.78 -4.82 4.66
CA THR A 2 1.90 -6.16 4.09
C THR A 2 0.62 -6.96 4.37
N TYR A 3 0.41 -8.04 3.63
CA TYR A 3 -0.72 -8.96 3.78
C TYR A 3 -0.24 -10.40 3.55
N ILE A 4 -1.00 -11.36 4.07
CA ILE A 4 -0.78 -12.78 3.76
C ILE A 4 -1.04 -13.00 2.28
N ASP A 5 -0.17 -13.76 1.61
CA ASP A 5 -0.27 -14.08 0.18
C ASP A 5 -1.71 -14.50 -0.22
N ASN A 6 -2.20 -13.91 -1.30
CA ASN A 6 -3.56 -14.11 -1.78
C ASN A 6 -3.54 -14.38 -3.28
N THR A 7 -3.85 -15.62 -3.66
CA THR A 7 -3.76 -16.06 -5.06
C THR A 7 -4.65 -15.27 -6.01
N ARG A 8 -5.82 -14.81 -5.55
CA ARG A 8 -6.71 -13.98 -6.37
C ARG A 8 -6.05 -12.64 -6.69
N LEU A 9 -5.48 -11.96 -5.68
CA LEU A 9 -4.81 -10.68 -5.87
C LEU A 9 -3.52 -10.83 -6.69
N ASP A 10 -2.75 -11.90 -6.47
CA ASP A 10 -1.55 -12.19 -7.26
C ASP A 10 -1.88 -12.38 -8.76
N ASN A 11 -2.95 -13.13 -9.06
CA ASN A 11 -3.42 -13.35 -10.42
C ASN A 11 -3.90 -12.04 -11.05
N LEU A 12 -4.71 -11.25 -10.35
CA LEU A 12 -5.18 -9.94 -10.84
C LEU A 12 -4.01 -9.02 -11.20
N VAL A 13 -2.99 -8.96 -10.34
CA VAL A 13 -1.78 -8.15 -10.60
C VAL A 13 -1.02 -8.68 -11.82
N ALA A 14 -0.81 -9.99 -11.92
CA ALA A 14 -0.09 -10.60 -13.03
C ALA A 14 -0.82 -10.42 -14.37
N GLU A 15 -2.14 -10.64 -14.40
CA GLU A 15 -2.99 -10.43 -15.56
C GLU A 15 -2.94 -8.97 -16.01
N TYR A 16 -3.08 -8.04 -15.06
CA TYR A 16 -3.04 -6.60 -15.37
C TYR A 16 -1.69 -6.18 -15.98
N ILE A 17 -0.57 -6.66 -15.41
CA ILE A 17 0.78 -6.40 -15.94
C ILE A 17 0.95 -7.00 -17.34
N SER A 18 0.43 -8.21 -17.59
CA SER A 18 0.58 -8.89 -18.89
C SER A 18 -0.23 -8.25 -20.01
N GLY A 19 -1.36 -7.62 -19.67
CA GLY A 19 -2.29 -7.04 -20.63
C GLY A 19 -2.10 -5.55 -20.89
N ASN A 20 -1.26 -4.86 -20.11
CA ASN A 20 -1.14 -3.40 -20.13
C ASN A 20 0.31 -2.92 -20.11
N GLU A 21 0.58 -1.82 -20.79
CA GLU A 21 1.86 -1.14 -20.74
C GLU A 21 1.99 -0.29 -19.46
N PRO A 22 3.18 -0.24 -18.83
CA PRO A 22 3.40 0.63 -17.69
C PRO A 22 3.36 2.11 -18.09
N ILE A 23 2.89 2.97 -17.19
CA ILE A 23 2.96 4.43 -17.37
C ILE A 23 4.37 4.99 -17.14
N TYR A 24 5.21 4.22 -16.44
CA TYR A 24 6.64 4.48 -16.28
C TYR A 24 7.40 3.16 -16.35
N SER A 25 8.47 3.09 -17.15
CA SER A 25 9.46 2.01 -17.12
C SER A 25 10.85 2.64 -17.21
N VAL A 26 11.66 2.46 -16.16
CA VAL A 26 12.98 3.10 -16.04
C VAL A 26 13.99 2.06 -15.59
N VAL A 27 15.09 1.93 -16.34
CA VAL A 27 16.22 1.07 -15.98
C VAL A 27 17.28 1.91 -15.27
N ASN A 28 17.64 1.52 -14.05
CA ASN A 28 18.67 2.21 -13.28
C ASN A 28 20.10 1.81 -13.75
N LYS A 29 21.13 2.44 -13.16
CA LYS A 29 22.54 2.15 -13.48
C LYS A 29 22.96 0.69 -13.19
N GLU A 30 22.23 0.02 -12.31
CA GLU A 30 22.45 -1.37 -11.89
C GLU A 30 21.66 -2.37 -12.75
N LYS A 31 21.03 -1.90 -13.85
CA LYS A 31 20.17 -2.68 -14.75
C LYS A 31 18.92 -3.26 -14.09
N ILE A 32 18.46 -2.64 -13.00
CA ILE A 32 17.16 -2.95 -12.38
C ILE A 32 16.10 -2.10 -13.07
N GLU A 33 15.05 -2.76 -13.57
CA GLU A 33 13.88 -2.10 -14.13
C GLU A 33 12.88 -1.75 -13.03
N HIS A 34 12.43 -0.48 -13.04
CA HIS A 34 11.38 0.04 -12.18
C HIS A 34 10.20 0.40 -13.05
N SER A 35 9.08 -0.32 -12.87
CA SER A 35 7.89 -0.15 -13.69
C SER A 35 6.66 0.13 -12.84
N ILE A 36 5.81 1.05 -13.30
CA ILE A 36 4.58 1.48 -12.62
C ILE A 36 3.42 1.33 -13.59
N TRP A 37 2.41 0.57 -13.18
CA TRP A 37 1.12 0.47 -13.87
C TRP A 37 0.08 1.28 -13.10
N LYS A 38 -0.84 1.90 -13.84
CA LYS A 38 -1.97 2.63 -13.28
C LYS A 38 -3.24 1.91 -13.68
N ILE A 39 -4.02 1.49 -12.68
CA ILE A 39 -5.37 0.95 -12.89
C ILE A 39 -6.34 2.12 -12.97
N ASP A 40 -6.91 2.39 -14.15
CA ASP A 40 -7.88 3.47 -14.38
C ASP A 40 -9.21 3.02 -15.02
N ASP A 41 -9.37 1.72 -15.29
CA ASP A 41 -10.65 1.14 -15.68
C ASP A 41 -11.45 0.65 -14.47
N MET A 42 -12.78 0.81 -14.52
CA MET A 42 -13.64 0.49 -13.38
C MET A 42 -13.68 -1.01 -13.05
N ASN A 43 -13.52 -1.89 -14.04
CA ASN A 43 -13.63 -3.33 -13.81
C ASN A 43 -12.45 -3.84 -13.00
N SER A 44 -11.22 -3.59 -13.47
CA SER A 44 -9.99 -3.97 -12.77
C SER A 44 -9.89 -3.30 -11.40
N MET A 45 -10.32 -2.04 -11.29
CA MET A 45 -10.34 -1.33 -10.02
C MET A 45 -11.29 -1.98 -9.01
N ASN A 46 -12.52 -2.35 -9.43
CA ASN A 46 -13.48 -3.03 -8.57
C ASN A 46 -13.00 -4.42 -8.15
N ASP A 47 -12.38 -5.17 -9.06
CA ASP A 47 -11.83 -6.49 -8.75
C ASP A 47 -10.68 -6.42 -7.74
N ALA A 48 -9.78 -5.44 -7.91
CA ALA A 48 -8.70 -5.18 -6.96
C ALA A 48 -9.24 -4.77 -5.58
N ILE A 49 -10.23 -3.85 -5.54
CA ILE A 49 -10.87 -3.41 -4.28
C ILE A 49 -11.55 -4.60 -3.59
N SER A 50 -12.30 -5.42 -4.34
CA SER A 50 -12.95 -6.62 -3.80
C SER A 50 -11.92 -7.59 -3.21
N ALA A 51 -10.86 -7.89 -3.96
CA ALA A 51 -9.81 -8.81 -3.49
C ALA A 51 -9.08 -8.28 -2.25
N ILE A 52 -8.86 -6.97 -2.15
CA ILE A 52 -8.26 -6.34 -0.96
C ILE A 52 -9.22 -6.38 0.24
N ASN A 53 -10.52 -6.13 0.03
CA ASN A 53 -11.52 -6.18 1.08
C ASN A 53 -11.76 -7.60 1.63
N ASP A 54 -11.49 -8.64 0.82
CA ASP A 54 -11.56 -10.04 1.24
C ASP A 54 -10.36 -10.47 2.11
N LEU A 55 -9.32 -9.63 2.24
CA LEU A 55 -8.21 -9.90 3.14
C LEU A 55 -8.66 -9.77 4.60
N GLU A 56 -8.36 -10.78 5.41
CA GLU A 56 -8.66 -10.74 6.86
C GLU A 56 -8.00 -9.55 7.56
N SER A 57 -6.79 -9.17 7.13
CA SER A 57 -6.02 -8.11 7.76
C SER A 57 -4.94 -7.53 6.85
N LEU A 58 -4.68 -6.23 7.05
CA LEU A 58 -3.49 -5.53 6.56
C LEU A 58 -2.58 -5.21 7.75
N TYR A 59 -1.29 -5.52 7.60
CA TYR A 59 -0.28 -5.34 8.64
C TYR A 59 0.61 -4.13 8.34
N ILE A 60 0.89 -3.32 9.35
CA ILE A 60 1.81 -2.18 9.22
C ILE A 60 3.25 -2.70 9.27
N ALA A 61 3.83 -3.00 8.11
CA ALA A 61 5.23 -3.41 8.00
C ALA A 61 6.23 -2.25 8.22
N ASP A 62 5.88 -1.05 7.75
CA ASP A 62 6.63 0.19 7.96
C ASP A 62 5.64 1.37 8.03
N GLY A 63 6.02 2.43 8.75
CA GLY A 63 5.25 3.67 8.82
C GLY A 63 4.31 3.81 10.02
N HIS A 64 4.51 3.06 11.11
CA HIS A 64 3.69 3.15 12.34
C HIS A 64 3.44 4.60 12.80
N HIS A 65 4.49 5.42 12.89
CA HIS A 65 4.35 6.82 13.27
C HIS A 65 3.56 7.65 12.24
N ARG A 66 3.73 7.37 10.93
CA ARG A 66 3.00 8.05 9.86
C ARG A 66 1.50 7.71 9.91
N SER A 67 1.16 6.42 10.05
CA SER A 67 -0.23 5.98 10.20
C SER A 67 -0.88 6.53 11.47
N ALA A 68 -0.16 6.55 12.60
CA ALA A 68 -0.65 7.14 13.84
C ALA A 68 -0.86 8.65 13.73
N ALA A 69 0.06 9.37 13.06
CA ALA A 69 -0.09 10.81 12.82
C ALA A 69 -1.29 11.10 11.90
N ALA A 70 -1.46 10.32 10.82
CA ALA A 70 -2.61 10.44 9.92
C ALA A 70 -3.94 10.24 10.66
N SER A 71 -4.01 9.25 11.56
CA SER A 71 -5.18 8.99 12.41
C SER A 71 -5.52 10.19 13.31
N LYS A 72 -4.52 10.83 13.92
CA LYS A 72 -4.73 12.05 14.73
C LYS A 72 -5.20 13.24 13.89
N VAL A 73 -4.66 13.41 12.68
CA VAL A 73 -5.09 14.46 11.75
C VAL A 73 -6.55 14.23 11.34
N ARG A 74 -6.91 12.98 11.02
CA ARG A 74 -8.29 12.58 10.73
C ARG A 74 -9.24 12.99 11.86
N GLU A 75 -8.92 12.60 13.09
CA GLU A 75 -9.75 12.91 14.27
C GLU A 75 -9.93 14.41 14.46
N SER A 76 -8.83 15.17 14.42
CA SER A 76 -8.88 16.64 14.56
C SER A 76 -9.73 17.31 13.48
N LYS A 77 -9.59 16.89 12.21
CA LYS A 77 -10.35 17.44 11.08
C LYS A 77 -11.82 17.05 11.11
N MET A 78 -12.11 15.80 11.49
CA MET A 78 -13.47 15.31 11.67
C MET A 78 -14.20 16.11 12.75
N ASN A 79 -13.57 16.31 13.91
CA ASN A 79 -14.16 17.09 15.02
C ASN A 79 -14.38 18.57 14.68
N ALA A 80 -13.58 19.13 13.77
CA ALA A 80 -13.72 20.51 13.29
C ALA A 80 -14.70 20.65 12.12
N ASN A 81 -15.20 19.55 11.54
CA ASN A 81 -16.09 19.57 10.38
C ASN A 81 -17.52 19.17 10.77
N SER A 82 -18.41 20.15 10.96
CA SER A 82 -19.83 19.91 11.24
C SER A 82 -20.59 19.25 10.07
N GLN A 83 -20.00 19.21 8.87
CA GLN A 83 -20.57 18.59 7.67
C GLN A 83 -19.84 17.28 7.30
N HIS A 84 -19.27 16.57 8.28
CA HIS A 84 -18.57 15.31 8.02
C HIS A 84 -19.49 14.27 7.38
N THR A 85 -19.00 13.66 6.29
CA THR A 85 -19.69 12.66 5.47
C THR A 85 -18.97 11.30 5.47
N GLY A 86 -17.69 11.28 5.86
CA GLY A 86 -16.83 10.09 5.77
C GLY A 86 -16.01 9.99 4.48
N ASN A 87 -16.29 10.86 3.49
CA ASN A 87 -15.61 10.85 2.19
C ASN A 87 -14.55 11.96 2.06
N GLU A 88 -14.29 12.71 3.12
CA GLU A 88 -13.27 13.77 3.08
C GLU A 88 -11.86 13.17 2.94
N GLU A 89 -10.96 13.93 2.33
CA GLU A 89 -9.57 13.51 2.07
C GLU A 89 -8.84 13.03 3.32
N TYR A 90 -9.14 13.60 4.49
CA TYR A 90 -8.54 13.20 5.76
C TYR A 90 -8.97 11.81 6.27
N ASN A 91 -9.93 11.15 5.62
CA ASN A 91 -10.30 9.76 5.89
C ASN A 91 -9.39 8.76 5.16
N TYR A 92 -8.56 9.22 4.22
CA TYR A 92 -7.69 8.38 3.42
C TYR A 92 -6.23 8.80 3.61
N PHE A 93 -5.33 7.85 3.39
CA PHE A 93 -3.91 8.15 3.27
C PHE A 93 -3.28 7.19 2.27
N LEU A 94 -2.22 7.63 1.60
CA LEU A 94 -1.51 6.79 0.65
C LEU A 94 -0.84 5.62 1.38
N ALA A 95 -1.12 4.41 0.90
CA ALA A 95 -0.51 3.18 1.39
C ALA A 95 0.08 2.39 0.23
N VAL A 96 1.17 1.67 0.52
CA VAL A 96 1.73 0.65 -0.36
C VAL A 96 1.70 -0.66 0.40
N ALA A 97 1.27 -1.74 -0.24
CA ALA A 97 1.13 -3.06 0.37
C ALA A 97 1.79 -4.13 -0.51
N PHE A 98 2.57 -5.00 0.11
CA PHE A 98 3.22 -6.14 -0.56
C PHE A 98 2.78 -7.47 0.06
N PRO A 99 2.61 -8.52 -0.75
CA PRO A 99 2.32 -9.86 -0.20
C PRO A 99 3.54 -10.36 0.57
N LYS A 100 3.30 -11.11 1.65
CA LYS A 100 4.32 -11.57 2.59
C LYS A 100 5.49 -12.29 1.88
N SER A 101 5.22 -13.13 0.89
CA SER A 101 6.27 -13.86 0.15
C SER A 101 7.20 -12.96 -0.66
N LYS A 102 6.81 -11.71 -0.95
CA LYS A 102 7.61 -10.73 -1.70
C LYS A 102 8.34 -9.74 -0.79
N MET A 103 8.31 -9.96 0.53
CA MET A 103 8.95 -9.09 1.51
C MET A 103 10.03 -9.85 2.27
N THR A 104 11.19 -9.21 2.46
CA THR A 104 12.26 -9.70 3.34
C THR A 104 12.36 -8.77 4.54
N ILE A 105 12.21 -9.31 5.76
CA ILE A 105 12.39 -8.57 7.01
C ILE A 105 13.80 -8.85 7.51
N LEU A 106 14.60 -7.79 7.69
CA LEU A 106 15.96 -7.87 8.20
C LEU A 106 16.00 -7.54 9.69
N ASP A 107 16.90 -8.18 10.42
CA ASP A 107 17.09 -7.94 11.85
C ASP A 107 17.58 -6.52 12.13
N TYR A 108 17.05 -5.94 13.21
CA TYR A 108 17.50 -4.63 13.70
C TYR A 108 18.57 -4.82 14.78
N ASN A 109 19.84 -4.72 14.39
CA ASN A 109 20.97 -4.84 15.31
C ASN A 109 21.36 -3.45 15.87
N ARG A 110 21.26 -3.25 17.20
CA ARG A 110 21.72 -2.03 17.89
C ARG A 110 23.07 -2.27 18.54
N LEU A 111 24.06 -1.43 18.23
CA LEU A 111 25.30 -1.37 18.99
C LEU A 111 25.16 -0.34 20.11
N ILE A 112 25.34 -0.76 21.35
CA ILE A 112 25.38 0.12 22.52
C ILE A 112 26.83 0.18 22.99
N LYS A 113 27.38 1.39 23.11
CA LYS A 113 28.70 1.61 23.68
C LYS A 113 28.53 1.97 25.15
N GLU A 114 29.17 1.23 26.06
CA GLU A 114 29.27 1.62 27.47
C GLU A 114 30.10 2.91 27.58
N GLN A 115 29.61 3.86 28.40
CA GLN A 115 30.30 5.13 28.71
C GLN A 115 31.38 4.92 29.77
#